data_AF-B5TV95-F1
#
_entry.id   AF-B5TV95-F1
#
_cell.length_a   1.000
_cell.length_b   1.000
_cell.length_c   1.000
_cell.angle_alpha   90.00
_cell.angle_beta   90.00
_cell.angle_gamma   90.00
#
_symmetry.space_group_name_H-M   'P 1'
#
loop_
_entity.id
_entity.type
_entity.pdbx_description
1 polymer ?
#
loop_
_entity_poly.entity_id
_entity_poly.type
_entity_poly.pdbx_seq_one_letter_code
_entity_poly.pdbx_strand_id
1 'polypeptide(L)'
;HFDPYGPIYSDRERQQIFISDAGVLAAFYGLYRLVLAKGLAWVLCVYGGPLLVVNAFLVTITYLQHTHPSLPHYDSSEWDWFRGALATVDRSYGILDKVFHNITDTHVAHHLFSTMPHYNAMEATKAIKPILGDYYQFDETPVYKALWREAKECIYVEPDENDKRGVFWYKRL
;
A
#
# COMPACT_ATOMS: atom_id res chain seq x y z
N HIS A 1 8.19 -16.70 1.30
CA HIS A 1 8.90 -15.96 2.35
C HIS A 1 9.08 -16.77 3.66
N PHE A 2 8.87 -18.10 3.68
CA PHE A 2 9.15 -18.98 4.83
C PHE A 2 10.24 -20.02 4.53
N ASP A 3 10.75 -20.06 3.29
CA ASP A 3 11.81 -20.97 2.89
C ASP A 3 13.13 -20.19 2.82
N PRO A 4 14.07 -20.41 3.75
CA PRO A 4 15.38 -19.78 3.73
C PRO A 4 16.20 -20.09 2.47
N TYR A 5 15.86 -21.13 1.72
CA TYR A 5 16.56 -21.54 0.51
C TYR A 5 15.84 -21.12 -0.77
N GLY A 6 14.81 -20.27 -0.66
CA GLY A 6 14.12 -19.70 -1.81
C GLY A 6 15.07 -18.91 -2.71
N PRO A 7 14.88 -18.94 -4.04
CA PRO A 7 15.81 -18.34 -5.02
C PRO A 7 15.90 -16.81 -4.96
N ILE A 8 15.00 -16.16 -4.22
CA ILE A 8 14.95 -14.71 -4.04
C ILE A 8 15.82 -14.20 -2.88
N TYR A 9 16.37 -15.09 -2.05
CA TYR A 9 17.16 -14.72 -0.87
C TYR A 9 18.64 -15.02 -1.03
N SER A 10 19.44 -14.11 -0.52
CA SER A 10 20.87 -14.32 -0.32
C SER A 10 21.15 -15.20 0.90
N ASP A 11 22.33 -15.81 0.95
CA ASP A 11 22.77 -16.63 2.09
C ASP A 11 22.73 -15.88 3.43
N ARG A 12 22.92 -14.55 3.41
CA ARG A 12 22.93 -13.69 4.61
C ARG A 12 21.53 -13.49 5.20
N GLU A 13 20.48 -13.56 4.39
CA GLU A 13 19.10 -13.36 4.83
C GLU A 13 18.51 -14.61 5.47
N ARG A 14 19.11 -15.79 5.25
CA ARG A 14 18.62 -17.08 5.78
C ARG A 14 18.40 -17.08 7.28
N GLN A 15 19.35 -16.53 8.03
CA GLN A 15 19.25 -16.45 9.48
C GLN A 15 18.06 -15.58 9.91
N GLN A 16 17.80 -14.48 9.19
CA GLN A 16 16.67 -13.59 9.47
C GLN A 16 15.35 -14.30 9.18
N ILE A 17 15.28 -15.13 8.14
CA ILE A 17 14.10 -15.93 7.80
C ILE A 17 13.80 -16.93 8.91
N PHE A 18 14.79 -17.70 9.37
CA PHE A 18 14.59 -18.62 10.49
C PHE A 18 14.11 -17.92 11.78
N ILE A 19 14.69 -16.76 12.10
CA ILE A 19 14.27 -15.96 13.26
C ILE A 19 12.82 -15.47 13.09
N SER A 20 12.46 -15.01 11.89
CA SER A 20 11.10 -14.59 11.55
C SER A 20 10.11 -15.74 11.72
N ASP A 21 10.43 -16.93 11.20
CA ASP A 21 9.57 -18.12 11.30
C ASP A 21 9.36 -18.54 12.76
N ALA A 22 10.44 -18.53 13.56
CA ALA A 22 10.35 -18.79 14.98
C ALA A 22 9.49 -17.75 15.71
N GLY A 23 9.58 -16.47 15.32
CA GLY A 23 8.74 -15.39 15.83
C GLY A 23 7.26 -15.59 15.50
N VAL A 24 6.95 -15.99 14.27
CA VAL A 24 5.57 -16.32 13.84
C VAL A 24 5.02 -17.50 14.64
N LEU A 25 5.80 -18.58 14.80
CA LEU A 25 5.42 -19.73 15.62
C LEU A 25 5.19 -19.34 17.09
N ALA A 26 6.06 -18.50 17.65
CA ALA A 26 5.92 -18.00 19.02
C ALA A 26 4.64 -17.16 19.18
N ALA A 27 4.30 -16.31 18.20
CA ALA A 27 3.06 -15.53 18.22
C ALA A 27 1.82 -16.44 18.16
N PHE A 28 1.79 -17.43 17.27
CA PHE A 28 0.72 -18.42 17.21
C PHE A 28 0.60 -19.21 18.51
N TYR A 29 1.72 -19.61 19.11
CA TYR A 29 1.72 -20.29 20.40
C TYR A 29 1.17 -19.39 21.51
N GLY A 30 1.54 -18.11 21.54
CA GLY A 30 0.98 -17.12 22.48
C GLY A 30 -0.53 -16.98 22.35
N LEU A 31 -1.04 -16.86 21.12
CA LEU A 31 -2.47 -16.82 20.85
C LEU A 31 -3.16 -18.12 21.27
N TYR A 32 -2.57 -19.28 21.00
CA TYR A 32 -3.07 -20.58 21.46
C TYR A 32 -3.19 -20.62 22.99
N ARG A 33 -2.16 -20.17 23.72
CA ARG A 33 -2.19 -20.09 25.19
C ARG A 33 -3.28 -19.14 25.70
N LEU A 34 -3.51 -18.01 25.01
CA LEU A 34 -4.62 -17.10 25.33
C LEU A 34 -5.98 -17.73 25.09
N VAL A 35 -6.15 -18.50 23.99
CA VAL A 35 -7.38 -19.26 23.72
C VAL A 35 -7.63 -20.27 24.84
N LEU A 36 -6.62 -21.01 25.29
CA LEU A 36 -6.77 -21.95 26.41
C LEU A 36 -7.15 -21.25 27.73
N ALA A 37 -6.63 -20.05 27.98
CA ALA A 37 -6.84 -19.33 29.23
C ALA A 37 -8.13 -18.50 29.28
N LYS A 38 -8.59 -17.97 28.14
CA LYS A 38 -9.69 -16.98 28.04
C LYS A 38 -10.80 -17.38 27.08
N GLY A 39 -10.62 -18.45 26.31
CA GLY A 39 -11.55 -18.91 25.28
C GLY A 39 -11.32 -18.24 23.93
N LEU A 40 -11.75 -18.92 22.86
CA LEU A 40 -11.58 -18.46 21.48
C LEU A 40 -12.32 -17.15 21.22
N ALA A 41 -13.57 -17.04 21.69
CA ALA A 41 -14.39 -15.84 21.50
C ALA A 41 -13.71 -14.58 22.05
N TRP A 42 -13.09 -14.67 23.22
CA TRP A 42 -12.37 -13.56 23.83
C TRP A 42 -11.19 -13.10 22.95
N VAL A 43 -10.39 -14.05 22.46
CA VAL A 43 -9.24 -13.74 21.57
C VAL A 43 -9.71 -13.14 20.24
N LEU A 44 -10.79 -13.68 19.66
CA LEU A 44 -11.37 -13.11 18.45
C LEU A 44 -11.89 -11.68 18.67
N CYS A 45 -12.54 -11.38 19.79
CA CYS A 45 -13.05 -10.04 20.06
C CYS A 45 -11.94 -9.02 20.35
N VAL A 46 -10.90 -9.41 21.09
CA VAL A 46 -9.85 -8.48 21.55
C VAL A 46 -8.71 -8.35 20.55
N TYR A 47 -8.42 -9.40 19.78
CA TYR A 47 -7.31 -9.42 18.82
C TYR A 47 -7.79 -9.61 17.39
N GLY A 48 -8.58 -10.67 17.12
CA GLY A 48 -8.99 -11.03 15.74
C GLY A 48 -9.79 -9.93 15.03
N GLY A 49 -10.84 -9.41 15.65
CA GLY A 49 -11.70 -8.36 15.11
C GLY A 49 -10.92 -7.06 14.84
N PRO A 50 -10.22 -6.49 15.83
CA PRO A 50 -9.38 -5.32 15.61
C PRO A 50 -8.33 -5.53 14.52
N LEU A 51 -7.67 -6.70 14.50
CA LEU A 51 -6.70 -7.04 13.45
C LEU A 51 -7.33 -7.01 12.06
N LEU A 52 -8.52 -7.61 11.89
CA LEU A 52 -9.23 -7.62 10.61
C LEU A 52 -9.64 -6.20 10.17
N VAL A 53 -10.13 -5.37 11.10
CA VAL A 53 -10.51 -3.98 10.79
C VAL A 53 -9.30 -3.17 10.35
N VAL A 54 -8.18 -3.25 11.08
CA VAL A 54 -6.94 -2.54 10.72
C VAL A 54 -6.41 -3.03 9.37
N ASN A 55 -6.39 -4.35 9.12
CA ASN A 55 -5.93 -4.88 7.84
C ASN A 55 -6.86 -4.51 6.68
N ALA A 56 -8.17 -4.47 6.89
CA ALA A 56 -9.12 -4.03 5.86
C ALA A 56 -8.83 -2.59 5.42
N PHE A 57 -8.55 -1.68 6.37
CA PHE A 57 -8.15 -0.31 6.04
C PHE A 57 -6.78 -0.23 5.39
N LEU A 58 -5.77 -0.93 5.92
CA LEU A 58 -4.42 -0.96 5.31
C LEU A 58 -4.48 -1.44 3.87
N VAL A 59 -5.14 -2.57 3.61
CA VAL A 59 -5.31 -3.11 2.25
C VAL A 59 -6.05 -2.13 1.37
N THR A 60 -7.14 -1.53 1.86
CA THR A 60 -7.93 -0.56 1.08
C THR A 60 -7.10 0.66 0.69
N ILE A 61 -6.33 1.23 1.62
CA ILE A 61 -5.44 2.36 1.36
C ILE A 61 -4.34 1.94 0.37
N THR A 62 -3.62 0.85 0.64
CA THR A 62 -2.56 0.43 -0.29
C THR A 62 -3.10 0.11 -1.68
N TYR A 63 -4.29 -0.49 -1.77
CA TYR A 63 -4.91 -0.82 -3.04
C TYR A 63 -5.32 0.43 -3.80
N LEU A 64 -6.12 1.32 -3.20
CA LEU A 64 -6.59 2.49 -3.92
C LEU A 64 -5.43 3.42 -4.28
N GLN A 65 -4.54 3.74 -3.35
CA GLN A 65 -3.44 4.68 -3.58
C GLN A 65 -2.46 4.18 -4.67
N HIS A 66 -2.39 2.88 -4.93
CA HIS A 66 -1.50 2.30 -5.95
C HIS A 66 -2.20 1.70 -7.17
N THR A 67 -3.53 1.63 -7.17
CA THR A 67 -4.33 1.12 -8.28
C THR A 67 -5.24 2.25 -8.76
N HIS A 68 -4.98 2.79 -9.94
CA HIS A 68 -5.85 3.78 -10.57
C HIS A 68 -5.54 3.89 -12.07
N PRO A 69 -6.54 4.14 -12.96
CA PRO A 69 -6.31 4.21 -14.40
C PRO A 69 -5.31 5.27 -14.87
N SER A 70 -5.09 6.32 -14.07
CA SER A 70 -4.11 7.37 -14.38
C SER A 70 -2.71 7.10 -13.84
N LEU A 71 -2.46 5.94 -13.23
CA LEU A 71 -1.12 5.59 -12.76
C LEU A 71 -0.36 4.78 -13.83
N PRO A 72 0.84 5.23 -14.20
CA PRO A 72 1.70 4.50 -15.11
C PRO A 72 2.34 3.30 -14.39
N HIS A 73 2.58 2.25 -15.15
CA HIS A 73 3.41 1.12 -14.76
C HIS A 73 4.65 1.13 -15.65
N TYR A 74 5.80 0.79 -15.09
CA TYR A 74 7.08 0.88 -15.79
C TYR A 74 7.77 -0.47 -15.78
N ASP A 75 8.36 -0.86 -16.90
CA ASP A 75 9.36 -1.92 -16.92
C ASP A 75 10.74 -1.40 -16.52
N SER A 76 11.74 -2.27 -16.53
CA SER A 76 13.11 -1.95 -16.15
C SER A 76 13.80 -0.91 -17.04
N SER A 77 13.29 -0.62 -18.25
CA SER A 77 13.88 0.40 -19.12
C SER A 77 13.43 1.82 -18.80
N GLU A 78 12.23 2.00 -18.24
CA GLU A 78 11.67 3.33 -17.94
C GLU A 78 11.55 3.60 -16.45
N TRP A 79 11.70 2.59 -15.60
CA TRP A 79 11.62 2.75 -14.15
C TRP A 79 12.84 3.45 -13.58
N ASP A 80 12.59 4.48 -12.77
CA ASP A 80 13.55 5.04 -11.83
C ASP A 80 12.85 5.31 -10.49
N TRP A 81 13.62 5.65 -9.45
CA TRP A 81 13.08 5.90 -8.12
C TRP A 81 11.99 6.99 -8.12
N PHE A 82 12.18 8.07 -8.87
CA PHE A 82 11.27 9.21 -8.84
C PHE A 82 9.95 8.89 -9.54
N ARG A 83 10.01 8.28 -10.73
CA ARG A 83 8.84 7.78 -11.45
C ARG A 83 8.08 6.73 -10.64
N GLY A 84 8.79 5.81 -10.00
CA GLY A 84 8.20 4.82 -9.10
C GLY A 84 7.51 5.46 -7.90
N ALA A 85 8.14 6.46 -7.26
CA ALA A 85 7.56 7.17 -6.13
C ALA A 85 6.30 7.99 -6.49
N LEU A 86 6.22 8.47 -7.73
CA LEU A 86 5.05 9.19 -8.26
C LEU A 86 3.95 8.27 -8.81
N ALA A 87 4.17 6.96 -8.88
CA ALA A 87 3.15 5.98 -9.28
C ALA A 87 2.15 5.72 -8.14
N THR A 88 1.53 6.80 -7.65
CA THR A 88 0.53 6.78 -6.61
C THR A 88 -0.40 8.00 -6.71
N VAL A 89 -1.60 7.89 -6.14
CA VAL A 89 -2.64 8.92 -6.18
C VAL A 89 -3.19 9.20 -4.78
N ASP A 90 -3.21 10.48 -4.42
CA ASP A 90 -3.82 10.95 -3.17
C ASP A 90 -5.35 10.95 -3.28
N ARG A 91 -6.04 10.65 -2.17
CA ARG A 91 -7.50 10.65 -2.07
C ARG A 91 -7.95 11.13 -0.70
N SER A 92 -9.03 11.90 -0.64
CA SER A 92 -9.69 12.19 0.63
C SER A 92 -10.72 11.12 0.97
N TYR A 93 -10.63 10.57 2.17
CA TYR A 93 -11.60 9.67 2.78
C TYR A 93 -12.51 10.42 3.78
N GLY A 94 -12.49 11.76 3.72
CA GLY A 94 -13.25 12.64 4.60
C GLY A 94 -12.70 12.64 6.03
N ILE A 95 -13.55 12.36 7.02
CA ILE A 95 -13.12 12.35 8.43
C ILE A 95 -12.02 11.32 8.71
N LEU A 96 -11.98 10.25 7.92
CA LEU A 96 -10.97 9.20 8.05
C LEU A 96 -9.56 9.68 7.71
N ASP A 97 -9.40 10.77 6.96
CA ASP A 97 -8.09 11.37 6.70
C ASP A 97 -7.41 11.69 8.03
N LYS A 98 -8.12 12.29 9.00
CA LYS A 98 -7.54 12.57 10.33
C LYS A 98 -7.30 11.31 11.15
N VAL A 99 -8.20 10.33 11.08
CA VAL A 99 -8.04 9.04 11.79
C VAL A 99 -6.80 8.28 11.29
N PHE A 100 -6.51 8.37 10.00
CA PHE A 100 -5.35 7.74 9.38
C PHE A 100 -4.15 8.68 9.24
N HIS A 101 -4.11 9.75 10.02
CA HIS A 101 -2.99 10.70 10.07
C HIS A 101 -2.63 11.33 8.71
N ASN A 102 -3.62 11.50 7.84
CA ASN A 102 -3.56 12.06 6.48
C ASN A 102 -2.78 11.17 5.50
N ILE A 103 -2.54 9.89 5.82
CA ILE A 103 -1.83 9.00 4.88
C ILE A 103 -2.57 8.87 3.54
N THR A 104 -3.90 9.03 3.54
CA THR A 104 -4.76 8.90 2.36
C THR A 104 -4.61 10.08 1.39
N ASP A 105 -4.46 11.30 1.91
CA ASP A 105 -4.39 12.57 1.18
C ASP A 105 -2.99 13.22 1.20
N THR A 106 -1.98 12.50 1.69
CA THR A 106 -0.56 12.85 1.61
C THR A 106 0.32 11.66 1.21
N HIS A 107 -0.23 10.65 0.56
CA HIS A 107 0.46 9.42 0.17
C HIS A 107 1.58 9.69 -0.84
N VAL A 108 1.36 10.59 -1.80
CA VAL A 108 2.42 11.03 -2.74
C VAL A 108 3.63 11.60 -1.99
N ALA A 109 3.38 12.47 -1.01
CA ALA A 109 4.44 13.03 -0.17
C ALA A 109 5.12 11.95 0.67
N HIS A 110 4.36 10.97 1.17
CA HIS A 110 4.90 9.80 1.87
C HIS A 110 5.84 8.98 0.98
N HIS A 111 5.56 8.80 -0.32
CA HIS A 111 6.47 8.09 -1.22
C HIS A 111 7.74 8.87 -1.52
N LEU A 112 7.63 10.18 -1.75
CA LEU A 112 8.79 11.04 -1.99
C LEU A 112 9.67 11.20 -0.74
N PHE A 113 9.06 11.19 0.44
CA PHE A 113 9.73 11.43 1.72
C PHE A 113 9.28 10.41 2.79
N SER A 114 9.57 9.12 2.57
CA SER A 114 9.06 8.02 3.42
C SER A 114 9.51 8.06 4.88
N THR A 115 10.55 8.83 5.19
CA THR A 115 11.05 9.05 6.56
C THR A 115 10.45 10.29 7.23
N MET A 116 9.67 11.10 6.50
CA MET A 116 9.02 12.29 7.04
C MET A 116 7.92 11.90 8.02
N PRO A 117 7.84 12.56 9.19
CA PRO A 117 6.72 12.33 10.11
C PRO A 117 5.40 12.86 9.54
N HIS A 118 4.31 12.13 9.81
CA HIS A 118 2.98 12.43 9.28
C HIS A 118 2.46 13.85 9.61
N TYR A 119 2.91 14.46 10.73
CA TYR A 119 2.47 15.80 11.14
C TYR A 119 3.01 16.92 10.24
N ASN A 120 4.06 16.67 9.44
CA ASN A 120 4.55 17.59 8.41
C ASN A 120 4.06 17.26 7.00
N ALA A 121 3.41 16.10 6.81
CA ALA A 121 3.07 15.59 5.48
C ALA A 121 2.10 16.53 4.74
N MET A 122 1.13 17.13 5.45
CA MET A 122 0.20 18.09 4.85
C MET A 122 0.89 19.37 4.34
N GLU A 123 1.90 19.86 5.06
CA GLU A 123 2.68 21.02 4.65
C GLU A 123 3.51 20.69 3.40
N ALA A 124 4.19 19.54 3.44
CA ALA A 124 4.96 19.03 2.30
C ALA A 124 4.07 18.84 1.06
N THR A 125 2.91 18.19 1.19
CA THR A 125 1.95 18.00 0.09
C THR A 125 1.56 19.33 -0.56
N LYS A 126 1.27 20.37 0.23
CA LYS A 126 0.94 21.71 -0.30
C LYS A 126 2.11 22.34 -1.06
N ALA A 127 3.34 22.11 -0.60
CA ALA A 127 4.54 22.64 -1.24
C ALA A 127 4.89 21.91 -2.54
N ILE A 128 4.73 20.58 -2.60
CA ILE A 128 5.10 19.78 -3.77
C ILE A 128 4.05 19.80 -4.89
N LYS A 129 2.75 19.92 -4.55
CA LYS A 129 1.65 19.97 -5.52
C LYS A 129 1.91 20.92 -6.71
N PRO A 130 2.24 22.21 -6.49
CA PRO A 130 2.50 23.13 -7.60
C PRO A 130 3.81 22.84 -8.36
N ILE A 131 4.76 22.14 -7.75
CA ILE A 131 6.04 21.78 -8.39
C ILE A 131 5.84 20.57 -9.32
N LEU A 132 5.07 19.58 -8.85
CA LEU A 132 4.78 18.37 -9.60
C LEU A 132 3.79 18.61 -10.75
N GLY A 133 2.87 19.57 -10.60
CA GLY A 133 1.92 19.92 -11.65
C GLY A 133 1.14 18.69 -12.12
N ASP A 134 1.19 18.41 -13.42
CA ASP A 134 0.49 17.29 -14.05
C ASP A 134 0.94 15.90 -13.55
N TYR A 135 2.11 15.81 -12.92
CA TYR A 135 2.61 14.56 -12.33
C TYR A 135 1.98 14.25 -10.97
N TYR A 136 1.33 15.22 -10.31
CA TYR A 136 0.64 14.97 -9.06
C TYR A 136 -0.78 14.45 -9.32
N GLN A 137 -1.05 13.21 -8.89
CA GLN A 137 -2.34 12.57 -9.07
C GLN A 137 -3.22 12.71 -7.82
N PHE A 138 -4.47 13.14 -8.02
CA PHE A 138 -5.49 13.23 -6.99
C PHE A 138 -6.83 12.74 -7.51
N ASP A 139 -7.54 11.96 -6.71
CA ASP A 139 -8.86 11.44 -7.05
C ASP A 139 -9.87 11.73 -5.93
N GLU A 140 -10.89 12.52 -6.26
CA GLU A 140 -11.98 12.92 -5.35
C GLU A 140 -13.14 11.91 -5.34
N THR A 141 -13.02 10.81 -6.11
CA THR A 141 -14.06 9.80 -6.18
C THR A 141 -14.32 9.19 -4.80
N PRO A 142 -15.57 9.13 -4.32
CA PRO A 142 -15.88 8.50 -3.04
C PRO A 142 -15.31 7.09 -2.94
N VAL A 143 -14.71 6.75 -1.79
CA VAL A 143 -13.92 5.51 -1.57
C VAL A 143 -14.60 4.25 -2.09
N TYR A 144 -15.90 4.07 -1.82
CA TYR A 144 -16.63 2.89 -2.27
C TYR A 144 -16.82 2.82 -3.79
N LYS A 145 -16.94 3.98 -4.46
CA LYS A 145 -17.00 4.06 -5.93
C LYS A 145 -15.63 3.83 -6.55
N ALA A 146 -14.57 4.38 -5.94
CA ALA A 146 -13.19 4.15 -6.35
C ALA A 146 -12.84 2.65 -6.21
N LEU A 147 -13.17 2.02 -5.08
CA LEU A 147 -12.99 0.57 -4.88
C LEU A 147 -13.65 -0.24 -5.99
N TRP A 148 -14.90 0.10 -6.32
CA TRP A 148 -15.63 -0.59 -7.39
C TRP A 148 -15.01 -0.36 -8.78
N ARG A 149 -14.69 0.90 -9.12
CA ARG A 149 -14.07 1.26 -10.40
C ARG A 149 -12.73 0.54 -10.55
N GLU A 150 -11.88 0.57 -9.54
CA GLU A 150 -10.53 0.03 -9.60
C GLU A 150 -10.58 -1.50 -9.69
N ALA A 151 -11.45 -2.14 -8.89
CA ALA A 151 -11.66 -3.58 -8.96
C ALA A 151 -12.23 -4.07 -10.30
N LYS A 152 -12.89 -3.19 -11.08
CA LYS A 152 -13.46 -3.55 -12.39
C LYS A 152 -12.55 -3.17 -13.56
N GLU A 153 -11.92 -2.01 -13.49
CA GLU A 153 -11.23 -1.36 -14.61
C GLU A 153 -9.70 -1.54 -14.55
N CYS A 154 -9.13 -1.89 -13.41
CA CYS A 154 -7.67 -2.01 -13.22
C CYS A 154 -7.21 -3.46 -13.12
N ILE A 155 -7.56 -4.28 -14.13
CA ILE A 155 -7.29 -5.73 -14.14
C ILE A 155 -5.96 -6.08 -14.80
N TYR A 156 -5.65 -5.43 -15.91
CA TYR A 156 -4.43 -5.66 -16.69
C TYR A 156 -3.94 -4.35 -17.30
N VAL A 157 -2.64 -4.31 -17.61
CA VAL A 157 -1.99 -3.17 -18.23
C VAL A 157 -1.51 -3.52 -19.63
N GLU A 158 -1.55 -2.55 -20.54
CA GLU A 158 -1.00 -2.67 -21.89
C GLU A 158 0.03 -1.57 -22.15
N PRO A 159 0.99 -1.80 -23.07
CA PRO A 159 1.94 -0.77 -23.47
C PRO A 159 1.23 0.50 -23.94
N ASP A 160 1.79 1.66 -23.62
CA ASP A 160 1.30 2.95 -24.10
C ASP A 160 1.21 2.95 -25.64
N GLU A 161 0.07 3.39 -26.16
CA GLU A 161 -0.20 3.46 -27.60
C GLU A 161 0.73 4.47 -28.30
N ASN A 162 1.11 5.53 -27.59
CA ASN A 162 1.91 6.62 -28.13
C ASN A 162 3.41 6.43 -27.87
N ASP A 163 3.79 5.69 -26.83
CA ASP A 163 5.20 5.48 -26.46
C ASP A 163 5.49 4.07 -25.92
N LYS A 164 5.93 3.17 -26.82
CA LYS A 164 6.24 1.77 -26.48
C LYS A 164 7.56 1.58 -25.72
N ARG A 165 8.10 2.62 -25.08
CA ARG A 165 9.40 2.56 -24.40
C ARG A 165 9.41 1.80 -23.08
N GLY A 166 8.32 1.18 -22.66
CA GLY A 166 8.24 0.46 -21.39
C GLY A 166 7.33 1.11 -20.36
N VAL A 167 6.44 2.00 -20.81
CA VAL A 167 5.32 2.54 -20.02
C VAL A 167 4.06 1.75 -20.35
N PHE A 168 3.31 1.38 -19.32
CA PHE A 168 2.08 0.60 -19.42
C PHE A 168 0.95 1.28 -18.63
N TRP A 169 -0.27 1.14 -19.13
CA TRP A 169 -1.47 1.75 -18.55
C TRP A 169 -2.56 0.73 -18.38
N TYR A 170 -3.40 0.90 -17.35
CA TYR A 170 -4.61 0.08 -17.23
C TYR A 170 -5.53 0.29 -18.44
N LYS A 171 -6.02 -0.81 -18.99
CA LYS A 171 -7.01 -0.80 -20.07
C LYS A 171 -8.39 -1.15 -19.54
N ARG A 172 -9.35 -0.32 -19.87
CA ARG A 172 -10.76 -0.59 -19.55
C ARG A 172 -11.26 -1.71 -20.47
N LEU A 173 -11.89 -2.70 -19.85
CA LEU A 173 -12.68 -3.73 -20.54
C LEU A 173 -13.95 -3.13 -21.16
#